data_AF-A0A961TUN8-F1
#
_entry.id   AF-A0A961TUN8-F1
#
_cell.length_a   1.000
_cell.length_b   1.000
_cell.length_c   1.000
_cell.angle_alpha   90.00
_cell.angle_beta   90.00
_cell.angle_gamma   90.00
#
_symmetry.space_group_name_H-M   'P 1'
#
loop_
_entity.id
_entity.type
_entity.pdbx_description
1 polymer ?
#
loop_
_entity_poly.entity_id
_entity_poly.type
_entity_poly.pdbx_seq_one_letter_code
_entity_poly.pdbx_strand_id
1 'polypeptide(L)'
;MSADDDRNGKKRIGTDTMDRIKKEAIYGVGYGRPPKEHQFKPKQSGNPKGRPRGMANDLSLSDEPVLQAVRKLLSKTVQVREGDTYTEVTALEAAMQATLAALYKGNVRAAGLIFDLKRTADQAHAREVKERIESWTKYKELHTDRLTEARRMGKPVPHILPHPDDVIIDYEKGARFLGPLDEREQKQMEETIQFCDVLFMQDALDQRSSTRRDRTPMQTPGGAKILAMVLQRTIPPRLQLSDNAIIVRQARYLGMPKRRLLKELYAAWKKLGHHMPRGFVFPDRDVVVRTLKFTVDFAAATSSGDIDVEAISHGKFDDNFLDLLEDHGQPIEPFLKSRAQ
;
A
#
# COMPACT_ATOMS: atom_id res chain seq x y z
N MET A 1 -70.82 82.22 -23.28
CA MET A 1 -69.67 82.56 -24.14
C MET A 1 -68.49 82.83 -23.23
N SER A 2 -67.39 82.13 -23.50
CA SER A 2 -66.01 82.36 -23.04
C SER A 2 -65.71 82.43 -21.54
N ALA A 3 -64.89 81.45 -21.13
CA ALA A 3 -63.69 81.53 -20.29
C ALA A 3 -63.69 82.48 -19.08
N ASP A 4 -63.41 81.90 -17.91
CA ASP A 4 -62.52 82.54 -16.94
C ASP A 4 -61.52 81.52 -16.40
N ASP A 5 -60.27 81.81 -16.75
CA ASP A 5 -59.01 81.26 -16.29
C ASP A 5 -58.52 82.14 -15.13
N ASP A 6 -58.21 81.56 -13.98
CA ASP A 6 -57.21 82.18 -13.10
C ASP A 6 -56.43 81.14 -12.29
N ARG A 7 -55.35 80.68 -12.91
CA ARG A 7 -53.95 80.73 -12.40
C ARG A 7 -53.67 80.32 -10.94
N ASN A 8 -53.47 79.00 -10.85
CA ASN A 8 -52.32 78.29 -10.28
C ASN A 8 -51.05 79.09 -9.93
N GLY A 9 -50.59 78.95 -8.67
CA GLY A 9 -49.28 79.39 -8.18
C GLY A 9 -48.69 78.43 -7.14
N LYS A 10 -48.42 77.17 -7.49
CA LYS A 10 -47.59 76.26 -6.65
C LYS A 10 -46.18 76.12 -7.23
N LYS A 11 -45.21 76.75 -6.55
CA LYS A 11 -43.76 76.58 -6.80
C LYS A 11 -43.39 75.09 -6.73
N ARG A 12 -42.80 74.58 -7.82
CA ARG A 12 -42.24 73.22 -7.90
C ARG A 12 -40.97 73.16 -7.04
N ILE A 13 -40.99 72.33 -5.99
CA ILE A 13 -39.81 71.99 -5.18
C ILE A 13 -38.83 71.23 -6.07
N GLY A 14 -37.55 71.63 -6.06
CA GLY A 14 -36.50 71.01 -6.86
C GLY A 14 -36.30 69.53 -6.49
N THR A 15 -35.97 68.72 -7.49
CA THR A 15 -35.77 67.26 -7.36
C THR A 15 -34.71 66.89 -6.31
N ASP A 16 -33.67 67.70 -6.16
CA ASP A 16 -32.59 67.51 -5.18
C ASP A 16 -33.08 67.66 -3.73
N THR A 17 -34.06 68.54 -3.49
CA THR A 17 -34.66 68.74 -2.16
C THR A 17 -35.58 67.58 -1.78
N MET A 18 -36.27 66.99 -2.76
CA MET A 18 -37.11 65.80 -2.54
C MET A 18 -36.31 64.53 -2.29
N ASP A 19 -35.15 64.37 -2.92
CA ASP A 19 -34.26 63.24 -2.68
C ASP A 19 -33.60 63.31 -1.29
N ARG A 20 -33.27 64.52 -0.82
CA ARG A 20 -32.73 64.72 0.54
C ARG A 20 -33.75 64.38 1.63
N ILE A 21 -35.00 64.81 1.48
CA ILE A 21 -36.10 64.49 2.41
C ILE A 21 -36.41 62.99 2.40
N LYS A 22 -36.39 62.33 1.22
CA LYS A 22 -36.54 60.86 1.13
C LYS A 22 -35.40 60.11 1.83
N LYS A 23 -34.16 60.59 1.73
CA LYS A 23 -32.99 59.96 2.36
C LYS A 23 -33.03 60.10 3.89
N GLU A 24 -33.44 61.25 4.40
CA GLU A 24 -33.61 61.48 5.85
C GLU A 24 -34.76 60.63 6.43
N ALA A 25 -35.88 60.48 5.71
CA ALA A 25 -37.02 59.68 6.14
C ALA A 25 -36.73 58.16 6.15
N ILE A 26 -35.90 57.65 5.24
CA ILE A 26 -35.59 56.21 5.13
C ILE A 26 -34.49 55.77 6.11
N TYR A 27 -33.49 56.62 6.35
CA TYR A 27 -32.29 56.23 7.12
C TYR A 27 -32.22 56.79 8.55
N GLY A 28 -33.10 57.72 8.94
CA GLY A 28 -33.33 58.19 10.31
C GLY A 28 -32.07 58.44 11.13
N VAL A 29 -31.57 59.68 11.15
CA VAL A 29 -30.51 60.10 12.08
C VAL A 29 -31.11 60.32 13.47
N GLY A 30 -30.67 59.53 14.44
CA GLY A 30 -31.15 59.55 15.83
C GLY A 30 -30.22 58.74 16.75
N TYR A 31 -30.50 58.78 18.06
CA TYR A 31 -29.66 58.13 19.08
C TYR A 31 -29.42 56.64 18.76
N GLY A 32 -28.15 56.22 18.70
CA GLY A 32 -27.75 54.86 18.33
C GLY A 32 -27.61 54.59 16.82
N ARG A 33 -27.83 55.59 15.94
CA ARG A 33 -27.67 55.48 14.47
C ARG A 33 -26.80 56.62 13.92
N PRO A 34 -25.46 56.55 14.08
CA PRO A 34 -24.56 57.61 13.59
C PRO A 34 -24.59 57.69 12.05
N PRO A 35 -24.39 58.89 11.46
CA PRO A 35 -24.37 59.07 10.01
C PRO A 35 -23.39 58.10 9.33
N LYS A 36 -23.79 57.51 8.19
CA LYS A 36 -22.97 56.53 7.45
C LYS A 36 -21.59 57.06 7.06
N GLU A 37 -21.48 58.38 6.85
CA GLU A 37 -20.22 59.06 6.52
C GLU A 37 -19.17 58.97 7.65
N HIS A 38 -19.60 58.74 8.89
CA HIS A 38 -18.73 58.65 10.07
C HIS A 38 -18.62 57.22 10.64
N GLN A 39 -19.20 56.21 9.97
CA GLN A 39 -19.08 54.81 10.39
C GLN A 39 -17.76 54.20 9.88
N PHE A 40 -17.05 53.45 10.73
CA PHE A 40 -15.85 52.72 10.32
C PHE A 40 -16.19 51.63 9.30
N LYS A 41 -15.31 51.44 8.30
CA LYS A 41 -15.49 50.38 7.31
C LYS A 41 -15.32 48.99 7.97
N PRO A 42 -16.08 47.97 7.53
CA PRO A 42 -15.89 46.60 7.99
C PRO A 42 -14.42 46.18 7.85
N LYS A 43 -13.86 45.55 8.89
CA LYS A 43 -12.44 45.14 9.00
C LYS A 43 -11.42 46.26 9.16
N GLN A 44 -11.85 47.52 9.32
CA GLN A 44 -10.96 48.63 9.64
C GLN A 44 -11.24 49.10 11.08
N SER A 45 -10.27 48.89 11.98
CA SER A 45 -10.34 49.40 13.36
C SER A 45 -10.27 50.93 13.33
N GLY A 46 -11.10 51.59 14.15
CA GLY A 46 -11.07 53.05 14.32
C GLY A 46 -9.80 53.57 15.01
N ASN A 47 -9.00 52.68 15.61
CA ASN A 47 -7.67 52.97 16.10
C ASN A 47 -6.63 52.22 15.25
N PRO A 48 -5.96 52.89 14.29
CA PRO A 48 -4.91 52.29 13.45
C PRO A 48 -3.69 51.80 14.24
N LYS A 49 -3.49 52.32 15.46
CA LYS A 49 -2.40 51.92 16.37
C LYS A 49 -2.81 50.81 17.35
N GLY A 50 -4.06 50.35 17.29
CA GLY A 50 -4.56 49.26 18.13
C GLY A 50 -4.02 47.90 17.67
N ARG A 51 -4.00 46.92 18.58
CA ARG A 51 -3.63 45.53 18.25
C ARG A 51 -4.59 45.00 17.18
N PRO A 52 -4.10 44.52 16.02
CA PRO A 52 -4.96 43.95 14.99
C PRO A 52 -5.70 42.73 15.56
N ARG A 53 -7.00 42.59 15.23
CA ARG A 53 -7.80 41.41 15.56
C ARG A 53 -7.23 40.21 14.80
N GLY A 54 -6.34 39.46 15.44
CA GLY A 54 -5.80 38.20 14.93
C GLY A 54 -6.90 37.15 14.81
N MET A 55 -6.85 36.39 13.72
CA MET A 55 -7.68 35.20 13.49
C MET A 55 -7.58 34.25 14.68
N ALA A 56 -8.71 33.64 15.05
CA ALA A 56 -8.78 32.60 16.05
C ALA A 56 -7.90 31.40 15.66
N ASN A 57 -7.35 30.73 16.68
CA ASN A 57 -6.44 29.58 16.59
C ASN A 57 -7.00 28.43 15.73
N ASP A 58 -6.71 28.44 14.45
CA ASP A 58 -6.77 27.26 13.58
C ASP A 58 -5.32 26.87 13.28
N LEU A 59 -4.67 26.25 14.28
CA LEU A 59 -3.29 25.78 14.18
C LEU A 59 -3.30 24.50 13.33
N SER A 60 -3.12 24.67 12.03
CA SER A 60 -2.67 23.60 11.15
C SER A 60 -1.35 23.04 11.68
N LEU A 61 -1.18 21.71 11.67
CA LEU A 61 0.05 20.97 12.04
C LEU A 61 1.34 21.46 11.33
N SER A 62 1.20 22.40 10.38
CA SER A 62 2.23 23.00 9.54
C SER A 62 2.88 24.25 10.15
N ASP A 63 2.24 24.90 11.14
CA ASP A 63 2.60 26.26 11.59
C ASP A 63 3.28 26.32 12.98
N GLU A 64 3.91 25.24 13.42
CA GLU A 64 4.68 25.21 14.68
C GLU A 64 6.21 25.27 14.43
N PRO A 65 6.82 26.47 14.37
CA PRO A 65 8.24 26.63 14.02
C PRO A 65 9.18 25.96 15.04
N VAL A 66 8.77 25.87 16.30
CA VAL A 66 9.55 25.22 17.36
C VAL A 66 9.53 23.71 17.18
N LEU A 67 8.37 23.08 16.95
CA LEU A 67 8.29 21.64 16.70
C LEU A 67 9.08 21.25 15.46
N GLN A 68 9.02 22.07 14.40
CA GLN A 68 9.78 21.83 13.18
C GLN A 68 11.30 21.91 13.44
N ALA A 69 11.76 22.90 14.21
CA ALA A 69 13.17 23.04 14.59
C ALA A 69 13.64 21.85 15.45
N VAL A 70 12.83 21.42 16.42
CA VAL A 70 13.12 20.26 17.28
C VAL A 70 13.20 18.98 16.46
N ARG A 71 12.22 18.72 15.58
CA ARG A 71 12.23 17.56 14.67
C ARG A 71 13.50 17.52 13.82
N LYS A 72 13.88 18.67 13.24
CA LYS A 72 15.09 18.80 12.41
C LYS A 72 16.38 18.57 13.19
N LEU A 73 16.45 19.02 14.44
CA LEU A 73 17.62 18.80 15.29
C LEU A 73 17.75 17.33 15.68
N LEU A 74 16.64 16.71 16.08
CA LEU A 74 16.59 15.31 16.50
C LEU A 74 16.85 14.33 15.35
N SER A 75 16.59 14.72 14.10
CA SER A 75 16.90 13.91 12.92
C SER A 75 18.34 14.04 12.41
N LYS A 76 19.20 14.88 13.01
CA LYS A 76 20.61 14.98 12.61
C LYS A 76 21.40 13.80 13.16
N THR A 77 22.39 13.35 12.39
CA THR A 77 23.33 12.32 12.84
C THR A 77 24.40 12.91 13.77
N VAL A 78 24.80 12.11 14.75
CA VAL A 78 25.87 12.39 15.73
C VAL A 78 26.72 11.13 15.87
N GLN A 79 28.01 11.30 16.15
CA GLN A 79 28.90 10.17 16.41
C GLN A 79 28.81 9.78 17.88
N VAL A 80 28.43 8.53 18.13
CA VAL A 80 28.39 7.93 19.47
C VAL A 80 29.49 6.87 19.57
N ARG A 81 30.17 6.84 20.71
CA ARG A 81 31.21 5.83 21.00
C ARG A 81 30.57 4.64 21.70
N GLU A 82 30.61 3.48 21.06
CA GLU A 82 30.22 2.19 21.62
C GLU A 82 31.48 1.33 21.77
N GLY A 83 32.03 1.28 23.00
CA GLY A 83 33.30 0.58 23.27
C GLY A 83 34.48 1.23 22.53
N ASP A 84 35.11 0.46 21.63
CA ASP A 84 36.24 0.90 20.79
C ASP A 84 35.83 1.35 19.39
N THR A 85 34.54 1.25 19.06
CA THR A 85 33.99 1.65 17.76
C THR A 85 33.13 2.91 17.85
N TYR A 86 33.09 3.67 16.77
CA TYR A 86 32.21 4.83 16.62
C TYR A 86 31.10 4.50 15.63
N THR A 87 29.85 4.69 16.05
CA THR A 87 28.66 4.49 15.21
C THR A 87 27.97 5.83 14.98
N GLU A 88 27.50 6.05 13.75
CA GLU A 88 26.70 7.22 13.42
C GLU A 88 25.22 6.89 13.67
N VAL A 89 24.63 7.59 14.63
CA VAL A 89 23.21 7.45 15.00
C VAL A 89 22.55 8.82 15.01
N THR A 90 21.23 8.88 14.96
CA THR A 90 20.52 10.16 15.09
C THR A 90 20.65 10.74 16.50
N ALA A 91 20.53 12.06 16.63
CA ALA A 91 20.57 12.74 17.93
C ALA A 91 19.45 12.26 18.87
N LEU A 92 18.30 11.87 18.31
CA LEU A 92 17.22 11.23 19.06
C LEU A 92 17.64 9.86 19.60
N GLU A 93 18.18 8.99 18.75
CA GLU A 93 18.64 7.66 19.14
C GLU A 93 19.72 7.72 20.22
N ALA A 94 20.72 8.60 20.05
CA ALA A 94 21.76 8.84 21.05
C ALA A 94 21.19 9.26 22.42
N ALA A 95 20.19 10.16 22.42
CA ALA A 95 19.52 10.59 23.64
C ALA A 95 18.71 9.46 24.30
N MET A 96 18.05 8.62 23.50
CA MET A 96 17.32 7.44 24.00
C MET A 96 18.27 6.40 24.58
N GLN A 97 19.39 6.10 23.91
CA GLN A 97 20.44 5.20 24.40
C GLN A 97 21.00 5.69 25.75
N ALA A 98 21.32 6.98 25.87
CA ALA A 98 21.80 7.56 27.12
C ALA A 98 20.77 7.45 28.26
N THR A 99 19.49 7.66 27.94
CA THR A 99 18.38 7.50 28.90
C THR A 99 18.24 6.05 29.36
N LEU A 100 18.35 5.09 28.43
CA LEU A 100 18.30 3.67 28.73
C LEU A 100 19.51 3.22 29.58
N ALA A 101 20.71 3.71 29.27
CA ALA A 101 21.89 3.46 30.09
C ALA A 101 21.75 4.00 31.52
N ALA A 102 21.10 5.16 31.70
CA ALA A 102 20.78 5.69 33.03
C ALA A 102 19.73 4.84 33.78
N LEU A 103 18.74 4.29 33.06
CA LEU A 103 17.78 3.33 33.61
C LEU A 103 18.49 2.07 34.12
N TYR A 104 19.41 1.49 33.34
CA TYR A 104 20.17 0.31 33.77
C TYR A 104 21.05 0.56 35.01
N LYS A 105 21.48 1.80 35.22
CA LYS A 105 22.21 2.23 36.42
C LYS A 105 21.30 2.53 37.62
N GLY A 106 19.99 2.27 37.52
CA GLY A 106 19.03 2.41 38.62
C GLY A 106 18.44 3.82 38.78
N ASN A 107 18.55 4.69 37.78
CA ASN A 107 17.95 6.03 37.85
C ASN A 107 16.41 5.96 37.69
N VAL A 108 15.69 6.15 38.80
CA VAL A 108 14.22 6.09 38.86
C VAL A 108 13.53 7.09 37.93
N ARG A 109 14.12 8.28 37.69
CA ARG A 109 13.55 9.27 36.76
C ARG A 109 13.68 8.82 35.31
N ALA A 110 14.81 8.21 34.95
CA ALA A 110 14.99 7.62 33.62
C ALA A 110 14.03 6.44 33.41
N ALA A 111 13.82 5.61 34.44
CA ALA A 111 12.81 4.55 34.41
C ALA A 111 11.40 5.08 34.17
N GLY A 112 10.98 6.12 34.91
CA GLY A 112 9.69 6.78 34.70
C GLY A 112 9.50 7.29 33.27
N LEU A 113 10.49 8.00 32.73
CA LEU A 113 10.45 8.52 31.35
C LEU A 113 10.31 7.39 30.31
N ILE A 114 11.05 6.30 30.45
CA ILE A 114 11.00 5.16 29.51
C ILE A 114 9.63 4.46 29.58
N PHE A 115 9.10 4.21 30.78
CA PHE A 115 7.77 3.60 30.92
C PHE A 115 6.66 4.50 30.39
N ASP A 116 6.75 5.81 30.58
CA ASP A 116 5.80 6.77 30.01
C ASP A 116 5.88 6.82 28.47
N LEU A 117 7.10 6.79 27.91
CA LEU A 117 7.29 6.68 26.46
C LEU A 117 6.67 5.39 25.93
N LYS A 118 6.95 4.26 26.56
CA LYS A 118 6.41 2.95 26.17
C LYS A 118 4.89 2.94 26.21
N ARG A 119 4.29 3.44 27.30
CA ARG A 119 2.83 3.55 27.42
C ARG A 119 2.24 4.45 26.34
N THR A 120 2.88 5.57 26.05
CA THR A 120 2.42 6.50 25.00
C THR A 120 2.52 5.85 23.61
N ALA A 121 3.62 5.15 23.34
CA ALA A 121 3.81 4.40 22.09
C ALA A 121 2.77 3.27 21.95
N ASP A 122 2.53 2.50 23.01
CA ASP A 122 1.54 1.43 23.02
C ASP A 122 0.12 1.96 22.80
N GLN A 123 -0.23 3.07 23.45
CA GLN A 123 -1.53 3.71 23.26
C GLN A 123 -1.69 4.28 21.85
N ALA A 124 -0.65 4.89 21.30
CA ALA A 124 -0.66 5.39 19.92
C ALA A 124 -0.82 4.23 18.94
N HIS A 125 -0.07 3.15 19.11
CA HIS A 125 -0.16 1.96 18.29
C HIS A 125 -1.53 1.29 18.40
N ALA A 126 -2.07 1.13 19.62
CA ALA A 126 -3.41 0.57 19.83
C ALA A 126 -4.51 1.42 19.18
N ARG A 127 -4.37 2.76 19.19
CA ARG A 127 -5.29 3.66 18.47
C ARG A 127 -5.19 3.46 16.96
N GLU A 128 -3.99 3.43 16.40
CA GLU A 128 -3.78 3.22 14.97
C GLU A 128 -4.35 1.86 14.51
N VAL A 129 -4.07 0.78 15.25
CA VAL A 129 -4.61 -0.55 14.96
C VAL A 129 -6.14 -0.53 15.00
N LYS A 130 -6.73 0.10 16.02
CA LYS A 130 -8.18 0.24 16.14
C LYS A 130 -8.79 1.03 14.98
N GLU A 131 -8.24 2.19 14.64
CA GLU A 131 -8.71 3.03 13.53
C GLU A 131 -8.60 2.29 12.18
N ARG A 132 -7.51 1.54 12.00
CA ARG A 132 -7.30 0.70 10.82
C ARG A 132 -8.36 -0.41 10.75
N ILE A 133 -8.61 -1.12 11.85
CA ILE A 133 -9.66 -2.16 11.93
C ILE A 133 -11.03 -1.58 11.62
N GLU A 134 -11.38 -0.44 12.22
CA GLU A 134 -12.69 0.21 11.99
C GLU A 134 -12.86 0.61 10.52
N SER A 135 -11.81 1.16 9.90
CA SER A 135 -11.83 1.57 8.49
C SER A 135 -12.03 0.38 7.56
N TRP A 136 -11.30 -0.71 7.78
CA TRP A 136 -11.39 -1.91 6.93
C TRP A 136 -12.64 -2.75 7.19
N THR A 137 -13.18 -2.74 8.41
CA THR A 137 -14.50 -3.33 8.70
C THR A 137 -15.57 -2.63 7.88
N LYS A 138 -15.63 -1.29 7.94
CA LYS A 138 -16.59 -0.49 7.17
C LYS A 138 -16.43 -0.69 5.67
N TYR A 139 -15.18 -0.74 5.19
CA TYR A 139 -14.90 -1.04 3.78
C TYR A 139 -15.49 -2.41 3.38
N LYS A 140 -15.21 -3.45 4.16
CA LYS A 140 -15.64 -4.81 3.87
C LYS A 140 -17.16 -4.93 3.85
N GLU A 141 -17.85 -4.35 4.82
CA GLU A 141 -19.32 -4.30 4.88
C GLU A 141 -19.89 -3.61 3.63
N LEU A 142 -19.48 -2.37 3.38
CA LEU A 142 -19.98 -1.56 2.27
C LEU A 142 -19.82 -2.25 0.91
N HIS A 143 -18.63 -2.82 0.67
CA HIS A 143 -18.34 -3.43 -0.62
C HIS A 143 -18.96 -4.83 -0.77
N THR A 144 -19.14 -5.58 0.32
CA THR A 144 -19.90 -6.84 0.30
C THR A 144 -21.36 -6.59 -0.05
N ASP A 145 -21.98 -5.57 0.54
CA ASP A 145 -23.36 -5.19 0.24
C ASP A 145 -23.52 -4.79 -1.23
N ARG A 146 -22.60 -3.98 -1.76
CA ARG A 146 -22.60 -3.63 -3.20
C ARG A 146 -22.49 -4.85 -4.12
N LEU A 147 -21.65 -5.83 -3.76
CA LEU A 147 -21.52 -7.06 -4.55
C LEU A 147 -22.79 -7.92 -4.48
N THR A 148 -23.40 -8.06 -3.31
CA THR A 148 -24.64 -8.84 -3.14
C THR A 148 -25.81 -8.18 -3.86
N GLU A 149 -25.92 -6.85 -3.81
CA GLU A 149 -26.92 -6.09 -4.55
C GLU A 149 -26.76 -6.23 -6.06
N ALA A 150 -25.53 -6.11 -6.57
CA ALA A 150 -25.25 -6.28 -7.99
C ALA A 150 -25.65 -7.69 -8.47
N ARG A 151 -25.30 -8.72 -7.69
CA ARG A 151 -25.71 -10.12 -7.95
C ARG A 151 -27.24 -10.27 -7.93
N ARG A 152 -27.93 -9.70 -6.94
CA ARG A 152 -29.40 -9.76 -6.81
C ARG A 152 -30.11 -9.08 -7.97
N MET A 153 -29.59 -7.95 -8.44
CA MET A 153 -30.16 -7.19 -9.55
C MET A 153 -29.74 -7.70 -10.94
N GLY A 154 -28.90 -8.75 -11.02
CA GLY A 154 -28.35 -9.24 -12.29
C GLY A 154 -27.49 -8.21 -13.03
N LYS A 155 -26.96 -7.22 -12.32
CA LYS A 155 -26.07 -6.18 -12.88
C LYS A 155 -24.64 -6.71 -12.99
N PRO A 156 -23.80 -6.13 -13.87
CA PRO A 156 -22.38 -6.48 -13.90
C PRO A 156 -21.76 -6.28 -12.51
N VAL A 157 -21.03 -7.28 -12.04
CA VAL A 157 -20.36 -7.25 -10.74
C VAL A 157 -19.34 -6.11 -10.76
N PRO A 158 -19.41 -5.15 -9.84
CA PRO A 158 -18.49 -4.03 -9.81
C PRO A 158 -17.05 -4.51 -9.57
N HIS A 159 -16.10 -3.96 -10.32
CA HIS A 159 -14.68 -4.17 -10.07
C HIS A 159 -14.26 -3.35 -8.85
N ILE A 160 -13.87 -4.03 -7.76
CA ILE A 160 -13.53 -3.43 -6.48
C ILE A 160 -12.17 -4.00 -6.05
N LEU A 161 -11.22 -3.10 -5.77
CA LEU A 161 -9.91 -3.42 -5.24
C LEU A 161 -9.68 -2.65 -3.93
N PRO A 162 -9.14 -3.31 -2.88
CA PRO A 162 -9.00 -4.76 -2.75
C PRO A 162 -10.37 -5.47 -2.67
N HIS A 163 -10.46 -6.71 -3.14
CA HIS A 163 -11.73 -7.44 -3.04
C HIS A 163 -12.09 -7.70 -1.57
N PRO A 164 -13.35 -7.49 -1.12
CA PRO A 164 -13.72 -7.60 0.31
C PRO A 164 -13.43 -8.98 0.92
N ASP A 165 -13.58 -10.06 0.16
CA ASP A 165 -13.23 -11.43 0.62
C ASP A 165 -11.72 -11.64 0.86
N ASP A 166 -10.87 -10.81 0.28
CA ASP A 166 -9.41 -10.89 0.47
C ASP A 166 -8.92 -10.07 1.67
N VAL A 167 -9.79 -9.24 2.25
CA VAL A 167 -9.48 -8.43 3.43
C VAL A 167 -9.78 -9.24 4.68
N ILE A 168 -8.73 -9.68 5.37
CA ILE A 168 -8.82 -10.40 6.65
C ILE A 168 -8.55 -9.41 7.77
N ILE A 169 -9.50 -9.28 8.69
CA ILE A 169 -9.36 -8.39 9.85
C ILE A 169 -8.77 -9.21 11.00
N ASP A 170 -7.52 -8.94 11.32
CA ASP A 170 -6.86 -9.42 12.53
C ASP A 170 -7.03 -8.36 13.63
N TYR A 171 -7.63 -8.71 14.75
CA TYR A 171 -7.92 -7.76 15.83
C TYR A 171 -6.70 -7.37 16.66
N GLU A 172 -5.59 -8.09 16.51
CA GLU A 172 -4.32 -7.79 17.18
C GLU A 172 -3.38 -7.03 16.24
N LYS A 173 -3.29 -7.45 14.98
CA LYS A 173 -2.31 -6.94 14.00
C LYS A 173 -2.91 -5.97 12.97
N GLY A 174 -4.22 -5.86 12.88
CA GLY A 174 -4.94 -5.04 11.90
C GLY A 174 -5.28 -5.79 10.60
N ALA A 175 -5.72 -5.05 9.57
CA ALA A 175 -6.13 -5.68 8.31
C ALA A 175 -4.95 -6.30 7.54
N ARG A 176 -5.13 -7.53 7.08
CA ARG A 176 -4.22 -8.30 6.22
C ARG A 176 -4.90 -8.57 4.88
N PHE A 177 -4.14 -8.48 3.80
CA PHE A 177 -4.64 -8.64 2.44
C PHE A 177 -4.11 -9.93 1.83
N LEU A 178 -5.01 -10.77 1.32
CA LEU A 178 -4.65 -11.99 0.60
C LEU A 178 -4.54 -11.82 -0.90
N GLY A 179 -5.06 -10.72 -1.43
CA GLY A 179 -5.14 -10.45 -2.85
C GLY A 179 -4.74 -9.03 -3.20
N PRO A 180 -4.90 -8.67 -4.48
CA PRO A 180 -4.35 -7.44 -5.02
C PRO A 180 -4.98 -6.21 -4.40
N LEU A 181 -4.14 -5.26 -4.02
CA LEU A 181 -4.51 -3.97 -3.46
C LEU A 181 -4.83 -2.95 -4.54
N ASP A 182 -4.16 -3.04 -5.69
CA ASP A 182 -4.26 -2.10 -6.80
C ASP A 182 -4.31 -2.79 -8.17
N GLU A 183 -4.49 -1.99 -9.22
CA GLU A 183 -4.58 -2.45 -10.61
C GLU A 183 -3.29 -3.14 -11.09
N ARG A 184 -2.14 -2.72 -10.55
CA ARG A 184 -0.84 -3.30 -10.94
C ARG A 184 -0.73 -4.72 -10.38
N GLU A 185 -1.02 -4.90 -9.10
CA GLU A 185 -1.06 -6.20 -8.44
C GLU A 185 -2.15 -7.09 -9.03
N GLN A 186 -3.30 -6.52 -9.40
CA GLN A 186 -4.38 -7.25 -10.08
C GLN A 186 -3.90 -7.83 -11.41
N LYS A 187 -3.17 -7.06 -12.21
CA LYS A 187 -2.58 -7.56 -13.45
C LYS A 187 -1.56 -8.67 -13.20
N GLN A 188 -0.70 -8.52 -12.19
CA GLN A 188 0.26 -9.56 -11.80
C GLN A 188 -0.45 -10.84 -11.36
N MET A 189 -1.57 -10.71 -10.64
CA MET A 189 -2.41 -11.83 -10.22
C MET A 189 -3.02 -12.55 -11.43
N GLU A 190 -3.51 -11.81 -12.42
CA GLU A 190 -4.04 -12.37 -13.67
C GLU A 190 -2.96 -13.10 -14.49
N GLU A 191 -1.76 -12.53 -14.56
CA GLU A 191 -0.60 -13.18 -15.18
C GLU A 191 -0.24 -14.48 -14.45
N THR A 192 -0.29 -14.49 -13.11
CA THR A 192 -0.04 -15.68 -12.28
C THR A 192 -1.08 -16.78 -12.51
N ILE A 193 -2.36 -16.42 -12.59
CA ILE A 193 -3.46 -17.36 -12.89
C ILE A 193 -3.27 -17.96 -14.29
N GLN A 194 -2.94 -17.13 -15.28
CA GLN A 194 -2.66 -17.61 -16.64
C GLN A 194 -1.43 -18.52 -16.67
N PHE A 195 -0.38 -18.18 -15.92
CA PHE A 195 0.81 -19.02 -15.78
C PHE A 195 0.47 -20.40 -15.19
N CYS A 196 -0.35 -20.46 -14.14
CA CYS A 196 -0.84 -21.73 -13.58
C CYS A 196 -1.58 -22.58 -14.62
N ASP A 197 -2.43 -21.96 -15.43
CA ASP A 197 -3.15 -22.66 -16.51
C ASP A 197 -2.21 -23.23 -17.58
N VAL A 198 -1.17 -22.49 -17.94
CA VAL A 198 -0.14 -22.98 -18.87
C VAL A 198 0.65 -24.14 -18.26
N LEU A 199 0.94 -24.13 -16.96
CA LEU A 199 1.58 -25.25 -16.28
C LEU A 199 0.71 -26.50 -16.23
N PHE A 200 -0.61 -26.38 -16.02
CA PHE A 200 -1.52 -27.53 -16.13
C PHE A 200 -1.58 -28.09 -17.55
N MET A 201 -1.47 -27.23 -18.57
CA MET A 201 -1.35 -27.68 -19.97
C MET A 201 0.00 -28.36 -20.25
N GLN A 202 1.08 -27.83 -19.67
CA GLN A 202 2.43 -28.39 -19.76
C GLN A 202 2.51 -29.77 -19.11
N ASP A 203 1.89 -29.97 -17.95
CA ASP A 203 1.80 -31.26 -17.26
C ASP A 203 1.24 -32.36 -18.18
N ALA A 204 0.24 -32.03 -19.02
CA ALA A 204 -0.28 -32.97 -20.00
C ALA A 204 0.71 -33.32 -21.13
N LEU A 205 1.69 -32.46 -21.45
CA LEU A 205 2.78 -32.79 -22.36
C LEU A 205 3.84 -33.64 -21.66
N ASP A 206 4.20 -33.26 -20.43
CA ASP A 206 5.19 -33.94 -19.60
C ASP A 206 4.80 -35.40 -19.34
N GLN A 207 3.52 -35.66 -19.01
CA GLN A 207 3.01 -37.02 -18.81
C GLN A 207 3.02 -37.89 -20.08
N ARG A 208 3.03 -37.27 -21.27
CA ARG A 208 2.98 -37.96 -22.58
C ARG A 208 4.33 -38.00 -23.29
N SER A 209 5.40 -37.68 -22.57
CA SER A 209 6.76 -37.61 -23.09
C SER A 209 7.66 -38.49 -22.23
N SER A 210 8.38 -39.39 -22.87
CA SER A 210 9.38 -40.26 -22.21
C SER A 210 10.80 -39.72 -22.34
N THR A 211 11.02 -38.77 -23.25
CA THR A 211 12.33 -38.18 -23.55
C THR A 211 12.23 -36.67 -23.66
N ARG A 212 13.29 -35.99 -23.25
CA ARG A 212 13.49 -34.57 -23.49
C ARG A 212 13.78 -34.29 -24.97
N ARG A 213 13.86 -33.00 -25.32
CA ARG A 213 14.14 -32.55 -26.69
C ARG A 213 15.51 -33.00 -27.22
N ASP A 214 16.51 -33.06 -26.34
CA ASP A 214 17.86 -33.57 -26.63
C ASP A 214 17.94 -35.11 -26.63
N ARG A 215 16.78 -35.79 -26.54
CA ARG A 215 16.61 -37.26 -26.49
C ARG A 215 17.09 -37.92 -25.19
N THR A 216 17.47 -37.14 -24.18
CA THR A 216 17.74 -37.72 -22.86
C THR A 216 16.43 -38.29 -22.26
N PRO A 217 16.47 -39.47 -21.63
CA PRO A 217 15.28 -40.07 -21.03
C PRO A 217 14.83 -39.27 -19.80
N MET A 218 13.52 -39.23 -19.59
CA MET A 218 12.91 -38.72 -18.36
C MET A 218 12.78 -39.85 -17.35
N GLN A 219 13.19 -39.64 -16.10
CA GLN A 219 13.06 -40.65 -15.04
C GLN A 219 11.69 -40.61 -14.40
N THR A 220 11.15 -39.39 -14.25
CA THR A 220 9.79 -39.14 -13.81
C THR A 220 9.11 -38.13 -14.75
N PRO A 221 7.77 -38.10 -14.81
CA PRO A 221 7.06 -37.01 -15.47
C PRO A 221 7.56 -35.65 -14.94
N GLY A 222 7.56 -34.65 -15.82
CA GLY A 222 8.01 -33.29 -15.50
C GLY A 222 7.25 -32.67 -14.31
N GLY A 223 7.92 -31.75 -13.62
CA GLY A 223 7.39 -31.14 -12.39
C GLY A 223 6.37 -30.02 -12.57
N ALA A 224 5.83 -29.78 -13.78
CA ALA A 224 4.94 -28.65 -14.06
C ALA A 224 3.69 -28.64 -13.15
N LYS A 225 3.10 -29.80 -12.85
CA LYS A 225 1.93 -29.90 -11.94
C LYS A 225 2.25 -29.42 -10.52
N ILE A 226 3.41 -29.81 -9.98
CA ILE A 226 3.80 -29.41 -8.62
C ILE A 226 3.96 -27.90 -8.56
N LEU A 227 4.63 -27.31 -9.55
CA LEU A 227 4.78 -25.86 -9.63
C LEU A 227 3.42 -25.16 -9.73
N ALA A 228 2.48 -25.68 -10.53
CA ALA A 228 1.13 -25.15 -10.62
C ALA A 228 0.41 -25.21 -9.28
N MET A 229 0.52 -26.32 -8.55
CA MET A 229 -0.10 -26.49 -7.23
C MET A 229 0.50 -25.55 -6.17
N VAL A 230 1.80 -25.27 -6.23
CA VAL A 230 2.45 -24.30 -5.34
C VAL A 230 1.97 -22.89 -5.65
N LEU A 231 1.92 -22.49 -6.91
CA LEU A 231 1.43 -21.17 -7.31
C LEU A 231 -0.06 -20.98 -7.01
N GLN A 232 -0.87 -22.04 -7.05
CA GLN A 232 -2.27 -21.96 -6.60
C GLN A 232 -2.39 -21.55 -5.13
N ARG A 233 -1.40 -21.85 -4.28
CA ARG A 233 -1.41 -21.42 -2.88
C ARG A 233 -1.09 -19.95 -2.69
N THR A 234 -0.46 -19.30 -3.68
CA THR A 234 -0.18 -17.86 -3.65
C THR A 234 -1.34 -17.03 -4.19
N ILE A 235 -2.29 -17.67 -4.89
CA ILE A 235 -3.51 -17.04 -5.39
C ILE A 235 -4.55 -16.94 -4.27
N PRO A 236 -5.34 -15.85 -4.16
CA PRO A 236 -6.35 -15.72 -3.13
C PRO A 236 -7.42 -16.83 -3.22
N PRO A 237 -7.97 -17.32 -2.10
CA PRO A 237 -8.91 -18.45 -2.09
C PRO A 237 -10.09 -18.33 -3.06
N ARG A 238 -10.61 -17.12 -3.29
CA ARG A 238 -11.73 -16.88 -4.23
C ARG A 238 -11.39 -17.17 -5.70
N LEU A 239 -10.11 -17.05 -6.07
CA LEU A 239 -9.60 -17.24 -7.44
C LEU A 239 -8.93 -18.60 -7.62
N GLN A 240 -8.67 -19.31 -6.53
CA GLN A 240 -8.14 -20.66 -6.58
C GLN A 240 -9.11 -21.61 -7.28
N LEU A 241 -8.54 -22.62 -7.91
CA LEU A 241 -9.32 -23.68 -8.54
C LEU A 241 -9.67 -24.71 -7.48
N SER A 242 -10.92 -25.15 -7.48
CA SER A 242 -11.29 -26.34 -6.74
C SER A 242 -10.60 -27.58 -7.33
N ASP A 243 -10.44 -28.62 -6.51
CA ASP A 243 -9.85 -29.88 -6.95
C ASP A 243 -10.57 -30.45 -8.17
N ASN A 244 -11.90 -30.36 -8.21
CA ASN A 244 -12.71 -30.77 -9.37
C ASN A 244 -12.38 -29.95 -10.62
N ALA A 245 -12.21 -28.64 -10.49
CA ALA A 245 -11.84 -27.78 -11.63
C ALA A 245 -10.43 -28.13 -12.15
N ILE A 246 -9.49 -28.43 -11.26
CA ILE A 246 -8.14 -28.90 -11.62
C ILE A 246 -8.24 -30.22 -12.39
N ILE A 247 -8.97 -31.21 -11.86
CA ILE A 247 -9.14 -32.53 -12.49
C ILE A 247 -9.77 -32.39 -13.89
N VAL A 248 -10.83 -31.58 -14.03
CA VAL A 248 -11.50 -31.36 -15.32
C VAL A 248 -10.54 -30.69 -16.32
N ARG A 249 -9.72 -29.73 -15.90
CA ARG A 249 -8.71 -29.11 -16.77
C ARG A 249 -7.64 -30.11 -17.20
N GLN A 250 -7.14 -30.92 -16.27
CA GLN A 250 -6.15 -31.96 -16.57
C GLN A 250 -6.70 -32.99 -17.57
N ALA A 251 -7.92 -33.50 -17.33
CA ALA A 251 -8.58 -34.43 -18.23
C ALA A 251 -8.75 -33.84 -19.64
N ARG A 252 -9.13 -32.56 -19.75
CA ARG A 252 -9.24 -31.84 -21.03
C ARG A 252 -7.91 -31.82 -21.80
N TYR A 253 -6.81 -31.47 -21.14
CA TYR A 253 -5.50 -31.37 -21.80
C TYR A 253 -4.90 -32.75 -22.14
N LEU A 254 -5.12 -33.75 -21.29
CA LEU A 254 -4.71 -35.14 -21.54
C LEU A 254 -5.50 -35.76 -22.70
N GLY A 255 -6.79 -35.44 -22.82
CA GLY A 255 -7.64 -35.88 -23.95
C GLY A 255 -7.37 -35.15 -25.27
N MET A 256 -6.64 -34.03 -25.26
CA MET A 256 -6.34 -33.27 -26.46
C MET A 256 -5.30 -33.97 -27.35
N PRO A 257 -5.47 -34.04 -28.69
CA PRO A 257 -4.44 -34.58 -29.58
C PRO A 257 -3.08 -33.91 -29.39
N LYS A 258 -1.99 -34.69 -29.30
CA LYS A 258 -0.63 -34.18 -28.97
C LYS A 258 -0.17 -33.03 -29.89
N ARG A 259 -0.48 -33.11 -31.20
CA ARG A 259 -0.17 -32.04 -32.16
C ARG A 259 -0.86 -30.72 -31.82
N ARG A 260 -2.11 -30.78 -31.37
CA ARG A 260 -2.88 -29.61 -30.94
C ARG A 260 -2.34 -29.07 -29.62
N LEU A 261 -2.04 -29.93 -28.65
CA LEU A 261 -1.44 -29.52 -27.38
C LEU A 261 -0.13 -28.75 -27.62
N LEU A 262 0.78 -29.28 -28.44
CA LEU A 262 2.05 -28.61 -28.74
C LEU A 262 1.88 -27.22 -29.36
N LYS A 263 0.85 -27.03 -30.20
CA LYS A 263 0.54 -25.73 -30.82
C LYS A 263 -0.01 -24.74 -29.79
N GLU A 264 -1.00 -25.18 -29.00
CA GLU A 264 -1.64 -24.33 -27.99
C GLU A 264 -0.67 -23.96 -26.87
N LEU A 265 0.12 -24.92 -26.37
CA LEU A 265 1.11 -24.72 -25.32
C LEU A 265 2.21 -23.74 -25.75
N TYR A 266 2.71 -23.87 -26.99
CA TYR A 266 3.67 -22.91 -27.54
C TYR A 266 3.09 -21.48 -27.62
N ALA A 267 1.85 -21.34 -28.07
CA ALA A 267 1.19 -20.04 -28.15
C ALA A 267 0.94 -19.45 -26.75
N ALA A 268 0.60 -20.29 -25.78
CA ALA A 268 0.33 -19.87 -24.41
C ALA A 268 1.60 -19.39 -23.69
N TRP A 269 2.71 -20.14 -23.79
CA TRP A 269 4.01 -19.68 -23.30
C TRP A 269 4.44 -18.36 -23.94
N LYS A 270 4.30 -18.24 -25.26
CA LYS A 270 4.64 -17.01 -25.99
C LYS A 270 3.80 -15.82 -25.55
N LYS A 271 2.50 -16.02 -25.26
CA LYS A 271 1.60 -14.97 -24.76
C LYS A 271 2.06 -14.43 -23.40
N LEU A 272 2.62 -15.29 -22.55
CA LEU A 272 3.21 -14.91 -21.26
C LEU A 272 4.64 -14.34 -21.38
N GLY A 273 5.15 -14.14 -22.61
CA GLY A 273 6.49 -13.62 -22.85
C GLY A 273 7.62 -14.67 -22.79
N HIS A 274 7.30 -15.94 -22.55
CA HIS A 274 8.28 -17.02 -22.48
C HIS A 274 8.44 -17.72 -23.83
N HIS A 275 9.66 -17.75 -24.35
CA HIS A 275 9.99 -18.35 -25.64
C HIS A 275 10.39 -19.82 -25.48
N MET A 276 9.42 -20.67 -25.13
CA MET A 276 9.67 -22.10 -24.95
C MET A 276 9.65 -22.84 -26.30
N PRO A 277 10.65 -23.68 -26.62
CA PRO A 277 10.64 -24.43 -27.87
C PRO A 277 9.51 -25.47 -27.88
N ARG A 278 8.97 -25.78 -29.06
CA ARG A 278 7.96 -26.84 -29.19
C ARG A 278 8.53 -28.18 -28.73
N GLY A 279 7.77 -28.90 -27.90
CA GLY A 279 8.20 -30.17 -27.33
C GLY A 279 9.10 -30.02 -26.11
N PHE A 280 9.26 -28.79 -25.58
CA PHE A 280 9.86 -28.60 -24.27
C PHE A 280 9.05 -29.35 -23.20
N VAL A 281 9.76 -30.07 -22.34
CA VAL A 281 9.23 -30.76 -21.17
C VAL A 281 9.94 -30.21 -19.94
N PHE A 282 9.24 -30.11 -18.82
CA PHE A 282 9.84 -29.58 -17.60
C PHE A 282 10.93 -30.52 -17.05
N PRO A 283 11.81 -30.01 -16.16
CA PRO A 283 12.70 -30.84 -15.37
C PRO A 283 11.91 -31.93 -14.63
N ASP A 284 12.59 -33.04 -14.36
CA ASP A 284 11.99 -34.17 -13.63
C ASP A 284 11.45 -33.70 -12.29
N ARG A 285 10.34 -34.30 -11.87
CA ARG A 285 9.60 -33.89 -10.68
C ARG A 285 10.49 -33.75 -9.45
N ASP A 286 11.42 -34.69 -9.25
CA ASP A 286 12.31 -34.69 -8.08
C ASP A 286 13.29 -33.51 -8.09
N VAL A 287 13.72 -33.09 -9.28
CA VAL A 287 14.54 -31.88 -9.44
C VAL A 287 13.72 -30.66 -9.03
N VAL A 288 12.49 -30.55 -9.54
CA VAL A 288 11.60 -29.42 -9.20
C VAL A 288 11.28 -29.38 -7.71
N VAL A 289 11.03 -30.52 -7.07
CA VAL A 289 10.79 -30.60 -5.61
C VAL A 289 12.01 -30.13 -4.83
N ARG A 290 13.23 -30.57 -5.21
CA ARG A 290 14.46 -30.11 -4.55
C ARG A 290 14.67 -28.61 -4.70
N THR A 291 14.45 -28.06 -5.89
CA THR A 291 14.54 -26.62 -6.14
C THR A 291 13.50 -25.85 -5.33
N LEU A 292 12.26 -26.33 -5.24
CA LEU A 292 11.22 -25.69 -4.42
C LEU A 292 11.57 -25.71 -2.94
N LYS A 293 12.08 -26.84 -2.44
CA LYS A 293 12.53 -26.95 -1.04
C LYS A 293 13.66 -25.94 -0.76
N PHE A 294 14.65 -25.86 -1.64
CA PHE A 294 15.73 -24.88 -1.56
C PHE A 294 15.18 -23.45 -1.51
N THR A 295 14.23 -23.09 -2.38
CA THR A 295 13.68 -21.72 -2.38
C THR A 295 12.97 -21.35 -1.07
N VAL A 296 12.30 -22.32 -0.42
CA VAL A 296 11.64 -22.11 0.87
C VAL A 296 12.67 -21.96 1.98
N ASP A 297 13.64 -22.87 2.03
CA ASP A 297 14.67 -22.88 3.09
C ASP A 297 15.60 -21.65 2.96
N PHE A 298 15.92 -21.24 1.73
CA PHE A 298 16.65 -20.00 1.45
C PHE A 298 15.89 -18.74 1.93
N ALA A 299 14.58 -18.67 1.65
CA ALA A 299 13.76 -17.55 2.09
C ALA A 299 13.64 -17.50 3.62
N ALA A 300 13.56 -18.66 4.28
CA ALA A 300 13.55 -18.76 5.74
C ALA A 300 14.88 -18.28 6.34
N ALA A 301 16.01 -18.77 5.84
CA ALA A 301 17.35 -18.39 6.29
C ALA A 301 17.67 -16.91 6.05
N THR A 302 17.18 -16.34 4.95
CA THR A 302 17.23 -14.89 4.69
C THR A 302 16.43 -14.12 5.74
N SER A 303 15.23 -14.61 6.08
CA SER A 303 14.32 -13.91 7.01
C SER A 303 14.79 -13.99 8.47
N SER A 304 15.54 -15.03 8.84
CA SER A 304 16.19 -15.13 10.16
C SER A 304 17.49 -14.34 10.25
N GLY A 305 18.05 -13.88 9.12
CA GLY A 305 19.34 -13.21 9.06
C GLY A 305 20.54 -14.17 9.06
N ASP A 306 20.31 -15.47 8.86
CA ASP A 306 21.36 -16.48 8.76
C ASP A 306 22.12 -16.39 7.44
N ILE A 307 21.48 -15.82 6.41
CA ILE A 307 22.06 -15.55 5.09
C ILE A 307 21.94 -14.06 4.77
N ASP A 308 23.07 -13.46 4.41
CA ASP A 308 23.13 -12.07 3.98
C ASP A 308 22.94 -11.95 2.46
N VAL A 309 21.74 -11.49 2.05
CA VAL A 309 21.39 -11.29 0.64
C VAL A 309 22.19 -10.16 -0.01
N GLU A 310 22.56 -9.12 0.74
CA GLU A 310 23.37 -8.02 0.20
C GLU A 310 24.78 -8.52 -0.11
N ALA A 311 25.38 -9.32 0.79
CA ALA A 311 26.65 -9.97 0.54
C ALA A 311 26.62 -10.85 -0.73
N ILE A 312 25.57 -11.67 -0.89
CA ILE A 312 25.36 -12.51 -2.07
C ILE A 312 25.26 -11.67 -3.35
N SER A 313 24.53 -10.55 -3.32
CA SER A 313 24.40 -9.65 -4.47
C SER A 313 25.73 -9.03 -4.91
N HIS A 314 26.66 -8.89 -3.97
CA HIS A 314 28.02 -8.43 -4.20
C HIS A 314 29.03 -9.56 -4.47
N GLY A 315 28.56 -10.78 -4.70
CA GLY A 315 29.39 -11.95 -5.02
C GLY A 315 30.13 -12.54 -3.82
N LYS A 316 29.72 -12.20 -2.59
CA LYS A 316 30.24 -12.79 -1.36
C LYS A 316 29.28 -13.88 -0.89
N PHE A 317 29.78 -15.10 -0.81
CA PHE A 317 29.01 -16.27 -0.41
C PHE A 317 29.53 -16.77 0.93
N ASP A 318 28.68 -16.70 1.96
CA ASP A 318 29.00 -17.22 3.29
C ASP A 318 28.90 -18.75 3.33
N ASP A 319 29.45 -19.36 4.39
CA ASP A 319 29.45 -20.81 4.55
C ASP A 319 28.01 -21.33 4.68
N ASN A 320 27.11 -20.58 5.34
CA ASN A 320 25.69 -20.93 5.48
C ASN A 320 24.96 -21.06 4.14
N PHE A 321 25.22 -20.15 3.18
CA PHE A 321 24.65 -20.23 1.84
C PHE A 321 25.21 -21.43 1.05
N LEU A 322 26.50 -21.73 1.20
CA LEU A 322 27.13 -22.87 0.51
C LEU A 322 26.64 -24.21 1.07
N ASP A 323 26.51 -24.33 2.39
CA ASP A 323 25.94 -25.49 3.08
C ASP A 323 24.49 -25.72 2.63
N LEU A 324 23.70 -24.64 2.51
CA LEU A 324 22.33 -24.72 1.99
C LEU A 324 22.31 -25.20 0.52
N LEU A 325 23.23 -24.76 -0.33
CA LEU A 325 23.31 -25.28 -1.70
C LEU A 325 23.64 -26.78 -1.70
N GLU A 326 24.55 -27.23 -0.83
CA GLU A 326 24.95 -28.63 -0.70
C GLU A 326 23.79 -29.52 -0.24
N ASP A 327 23.10 -29.12 0.83
CA ASP A 327 21.96 -29.84 1.41
C ASP A 327 20.81 -30.06 0.41
N HIS A 328 20.68 -29.15 -0.56
CA HIS A 328 19.67 -29.23 -1.61
C HIS A 328 20.18 -29.79 -2.94
N GLY A 329 21.45 -30.21 -2.99
CA GLY A 329 22.10 -30.75 -4.18
C GLY A 329 22.14 -29.74 -5.34
N GLN A 330 22.23 -28.44 -5.03
CA GLN A 330 22.46 -27.38 -5.99
C GLN A 330 23.96 -27.30 -6.34
N PRO A 331 24.33 -26.90 -7.57
CA PRO A 331 25.73 -26.83 -7.97
C PRO A 331 26.47 -25.72 -7.19
N ILE A 332 27.49 -26.11 -6.43
CA ILE A 332 28.27 -25.20 -5.56
C ILE A 332 29.51 -24.63 -6.27
N GLU A 333 30.06 -25.39 -7.23
CA GLU A 333 31.31 -25.05 -7.95
C GLU A 333 31.37 -23.63 -8.55
N PRO A 334 30.27 -23.06 -9.10
CA PRO A 334 30.30 -21.68 -9.60
C PRO A 334 30.56 -20.64 -8.49
N PHE A 335 30.10 -20.91 -7.27
CA PHE A 335 30.16 -19.99 -6.14
C PHE A 335 31.51 -20.07 -5.40
N LEU A 336 32.09 -21.27 -5.31
CA LEU A 336 33.44 -21.46 -4.74
C LEU A 336 34.53 -20.76 -5.56
N LYS A 337 34.40 -20.73 -6.89
CA LYS A 337 35.35 -20.04 -7.77
C LYS A 337 35.33 -18.51 -7.59
N SER A 338 34.18 -17.96 -7.21
CA SER A 338 34.01 -16.52 -6.94
C SER A 338 34.59 -16.08 -5.60
N ARG A 339 34.79 -17.01 -4.64
CA ARG A 339 35.43 -16.75 -3.34
C ARG A 339 36.97 -16.70 -3.43
N ALA A 340 37.53 -17.25 -4.50
CA ALA A 340 38.97 -17.35 -4.73
C ALA A 340 39.54 -16.20 -5.61
N GLN A 341 38.68 -15.31 -6.10
CA GLN A 341 39.03 -14.06 -6.79
C GLN A 341 38.74 -12.88 -5.86
#